data_AF-A0A2S6QZ86-F1
#
_entry.id   AF-A0A2S6QZ86-F1
#
_cell.length_a   1.000
_cell.length_b   1.000
_cell.length_c   1.000
_cell.angle_alpha   90.00
_cell.angle_beta   90.00
_cell.angle_gamma   90.00
#
_symmetry.space_group_name_H-M   'P 1'
#
loop_
_entity.id
_entity.type
_entity.pdbx_description
1 polymer ?
#
loop_
_entity_poly.entity_id
_entity_poly.type
_entity_poly.pdbx_seq_one_letter_code
_entity_poly.pdbx_strand_id
1 'polypeptide(L)'
;MDILATRPELKEILGHTGKEEQFKALISDMKPNEMVALNHYLNQVLENSATNVWTKQRDVRKVENQIQILKQDYKSIHGKLQLIQSDLKTSFKLIFKKPKKAEEKCVQSENIKGLIKTGWTLRNRPSSFGSLRGITILGFITSPARKRAKQTAFAMNYEQMKKSFNEGKRIASWLGHILKGV
;
A
#
# COMPACT_ATOMS: atom_id res chain seq x y z
N MET A 1 15.42 48.50 -22.85
CA MET A 1 14.27 47.64 -22.48
C MET A 1 14.69 46.86 -21.25
N ASP A 2 14.04 47.05 -20.10
CA ASP A 2 14.43 46.38 -18.86
C ASP A 2 13.83 44.97 -18.81
N ILE A 3 14.67 43.95 -19.05
CA ILE A 3 14.26 42.54 -19.09
C ILE A 3 13.82 42.05 -17.71
N LEU A 4 14.38 42.57 -16.62
CA LEU A 4 14.04 42.16 -15.26
C LEU A 4 12.73 42.78 -14.78
N ALA A 5 12.41 43.99 -15.24
CA ALA A 5 11.12 44.62 -14.98
C ALA A 5 9.96 43.90 -15.67
N THR A 6 10.21 43.30 -16.84
CA THR A 6 9.18 42.57 -17.60
C THR A 6 9.10 41.08 -17.24
N ARG A 7 10.01 40.57 -16.40
CA ARG A 7 10.09 39.14 -16.02
C ARG A 7 10.34 38.96 -14.51
N PRO A 8 9.30 39.09 -13.67
CA PRO A 8 9.44 38.94 -12.22
C PRO A 8 9.94 37.55 -11.79
N GLU A 9 9.59 36.50 -12.54
CA GLU A 9 10.02 35.12 -12.30
C GLU A 9 11.55 34.95 -12.44
N LEU A 10 12.15 35.56 -13.47
CA LEU A 10 13.59 35.54 -13.69
C LEU A 10 14.31 36.30 -12.58
N LYS A 11 13.74 37.43 -12.16
CA LYS A 11 14.25 38.22 -11.03
C LYS A 11 14.23 37.42 -9.73
N GLU A 12 13.17 36.68 -9.47
CA GLU A 12 13.06 35.81 -8.29
C GLU A 12 14.13 34.69 -8.29
N ILE A 13 14.32 34.00 -9.42
CA ILE A 13 15.36 32.96 -9.58
C ILE A 13 16.76 33.54 -9.40
N LEU A 14 17.03 34.71 -9.98
CA LEU A 14 18.30 35.40 -9.85
C LEU A 14 18.54 35.90 -8.42
N GLY A 15 17.49 36.32 -7.72
CA GLY A 15 17.53 36.66 -6.30
C GLY A 15 17.90 35.46 -5.43
N HIS A 16 17.28 34.30 -5.68
CA HIS A 16 17.62 33.06 -4.96
C HIS A 16 19.03 32.54 -5.22
N THR A 17 19.60 32.84 -6.39
CA THR A 17 20.96 32.43 -6.75
C THR A 17 22.01 33.50 -6.46
N GLY A 18 21.60 34.70 -6.03
CA GLY A 18 22.48 35.85 -5.79
C GLY A 18 23.14 36.42 -7.05
N LYS A 19 22.59 36.12 -8.24
CA LYS A 19 23.19 36.46 -9.55
C LYS A 19 22.54 37.65 -10.24
N GLU A 20 21.64 38.35 -9.58
CA GLU A 20 20.90 39.48 -10.17
C GLU A 20 21.83 40.57 -10.72
N GLU A 21 22.84 40.98 -9.95
CA GLU A 21 23.79 42.02 -10.37
C GLU A 21 24.71 41.57 -11.52
N GLN A 22 25.13 40.29 -11.53
CA GLN A 22 25.91 39.71 -12.64
C GLN A 22 25.09 39.67 -13.93
N PHE A 23 23.79 39.38 -13.82
CA PHE A 23 22.88 39.36 -14.97
C PHE A 23 22.58 40.77 -15.48
N LYS A 24 22.41 41.76 -14.59
CA LYS A 24 22.28 43.18 -14.98
C LYS A 24 23.51 43.69 -15.73
N ALA A 25 24.71 43.38 -15.24
CA ALA A 25 25.97 43.74 -15.89
C ALA A 25 26.13 43.07 -17.26
N LEU A 26 25.72 41.80 -17.39
CA LEU A 26 25.73 41.11 -18.68
C LEU A 26 24.80 41.80 -19.71
N ILE A 27 23.63 42.23 -19.27
CA ILE A 27 22.64 42.91 -20.13
C ILE A 27 23.11 44.30 -20.55
N SER A 28 23.81 45.04 -19.68
CA SER A 28 24.29 46.40 -20.00
C SER A 28 25.31 46.41 -21.14
N ASP A 29 26.03 45.31 -21.32
CA ASP A 29 27.13 45.19 -22.28
C ASP A 29 26.70 44.52 -23.60
N MET A 30 25.45 44.07 -23.71
CA MET A 30 24.92 43.38 -24.90
C MET A 30 24.51 44.34 -26.02
N LYS A 31 24.77 43.92 -27.27
CA LYS A 31 24.29 44.61 -28.46
C LYS A 31 22.78 44.39 -28.67
N PRO A 32 22.09 45.28 -29.42
CA PRO A 32 20.64 45.16 -29.65
C PRO A 32 20.20 43.82 -30.27
N ASN A 33 20.99 43.26 -31.19
CA ASN A 33 20.71 41.96 -31.81
C ASN A 33 20.87 40.78 -30.83
N GLU A 34 21.86 40.84 -29.93
CA GLU A 34 22.07 39.87 -28.85
C GLU A 34 20.93 39.92 -27.84
N MET A 35 20.43 41.12 -27.53
CA MET A 35 19.26 41.32 -26.68
C MET A 35 17.97 40.72 -27.25
N VAL A 36 17.78 40.80 -28.57
CA VAL A 36 16.64 40.15 -29.25
C VAL A 36 16.77 38.63 -29.20
N ALA A 37 17.97 38.09 -29.45
CA ALA A 37 18.23 36.66 -29.38
C ALA A 37 18.05 36.11 -27.95
N LEU A 38 18.54 36.83 -26.93
CA LEU A 38 18.34 36.49 -25.52
C LEU A 38 16.85 36.46 -25.16
N ASN A 39 16.08 37.47 -25.59
CA ASN A 39 14.63 37.50 -25.35
C ASN A 39 13.90 36.32 -26.00
N HIS A 40 14.26 35.96 -27.22
CA HIS A 40 13.70 34.80 -27.90
C HIS A 40 14.03 33.50 -27.15
N TYR A 41 15.29 33.33 -26.73
CA TYR A 41 15.72 32.16 -25.95
C TYR A 41 14.97 32.06 -24.62
N LEU A 42 14.86 33.16 -23.87
CA LEU A 42 14.14 33.19 -22.60
C LEU A 42 12.66 32.84 -22.77
N ASN A 43 12.01 33.31 -23.84
CA ASN A 43 10.62 32.94 -24.14
C ASN A 43 10.48 31.44 -24.40
N GLN A 44 11.36 30.87 -25.22
CA GLN A 44 11.35 29.44 -25.52
C GLN A 44 11.60 28.59 -24.27
N VAL A 45 12.51 29.02 -23.39
CA VAL A 45 12.78 28.32 -22.13
C VAL A 45 11.58 28.40 -21.19
N LEU A 46 10.90 29.54 -21.10
CA LEU A 46 9.68 29.69 -20.28
C LEU A 46 8.55 28.82 -20.80
N GLU A 47 8.29 28.79 -22.11
CA GLU A 47 7.26 27.94 -22.71
C GLU A 47 7.55 26.44 -22.47
N ASN A 48 8.80 26.02 -22.65
CA ASN A 48 9.24 24.66 -22.39
C ASN A 48 9.10 24.30 -20.90
N SER A 49 9.50 25.22 -20.01
CA SER A 49 9.37 25.05 -18.56
C SER A 49 7.91 24.93 -18.14
N ALA A 50 7.04 25.83 -18.60
CA ALA A 50 5.61 25.80 -18.32
C ALA A 50 4.97 24.48 -18.79
N THR A 51 5.30 24.03 -19.99
CA THR A 51 4.84 22.73 -20.53
C THR A 51 5.32 21.56 -19.68
N ASN A 52 6.59 21.58 -19.27
CA ASN A 52 7.17 20.55 -18.41
C ASN A 52 6.54 20.52 -17.02
N VAL A 53 6.37 21.68 -16.38
CA VAL A 53 5.71 21.83 -15.08
C VAL A 53 4.28 21.33 -15.15
N TRP A 54 3.51 21.71 -16.18
CA TRP A 54 2.14 21.25 -16.36
C TRP A 54 2.07 19.72 -16.50
N THR A 55 2.99 19.13 -17.27
CA THR A 55 3.09 17.67 -17.44
C THR A 55 3.40 17.00 -16.11
N LYS A 56 4.37 17.51 -15.35
CA LYS A 56 4.72 16.99 -14.02
C LYS A 56 3.56 17.11 -13.04
N GLN A 57 2.85 18.23 -13.01
CA GLN A 57 1.65 18.42 -12.19
C GLN A 57 0.53 17.43 -12.56
N ARG A 58 0.39 17.09 -13.84
CA ARG A 58 -0.58 16.08 -14.28
C ARG A 58 -0.18 14.69 -13.80
N ASP A 59 1.11 14.35 -13.85
CA ASP A 59 1.60 13.05 -13.40
C ASP A 59 1.54 12.91 -11.87
N VAL A 60 1.85 13.98 -11.12
CA VAL A 60 1.64 14.03 -9.66
C VAL A 60 0.18 13.76 -9.31
N ARG A 61 -0.78 14.43 -9.98
CA ARG A 61 -2.22 14.18 -9.76
C ARG A 61 -2.64 12.74 -10.05
N LYS A 62 -2.05 12.08 -11.06
CA LYS A 62 -2.31 10.65 -11.31
C LYS A 62 -1.82 9.78 -10.16
N VAL A 63 -0.60 10.04 -9.67
CA VAL A 63 -0.01 9.31 -8.54
C VAL A 63 -0.84 9.52 -7.26
N GLU A 64 -1.27 10.75 -6.99
CA GLU A 64 -2.14 11.07 -5.85
C GLU A 64 -3.46 10.28 -5.90
N ASN A 65 -4.11 10.24 -7.07
CA ASN A 65 -5.34 9.45 -7.26
C ASN A 65 -5.10 7.95 -7.03
N GLN A 66 -3.98 7.40 -7.53
CA GLN A 66 -3.61 6.01 -7.29
C GLN A 66 -3.37 5.72 -5.80
N ILE A 67 -2.71 6.63 -5.09
CA ILE A 67 -2.50 6.52 -3.64
C ILE A 67 -3.82 6.51 -2.88
N GLN A 68 -4.80 7.33 -3.27
CA GLN A 68 -6.12 7.35 -2.62
C GLN A 68 -6.87 6.03 -2.77
N ILE A 69 -6.88 5.47 -3.99
CA ILE A 69 -7.47 4.15 -4.26
C ILE A 69 -6.80 3.09 -3.36
N LEU A 70 -5.47 3.10 -3.26
CA LEU A 70 -4.74 2.14 -2.44
C LEU A 70 -5.01 2.28 -0.94
N LYS A 71 -5.21 3.51 -0.44
CA LYS A 71 -5.62 3.74 0.95
C LYS A 71 -6.98 3.09 1.23
N GLN A 72 -7.92 3.21 0.30
CA GLN A 72 -9.24 2.59 0.44
C GLN A 72 -9.16 1.07 0.38
N ASP A 73 -8.41 0.52 -0.58
CA ASP A 73 -8.21 -0.92 -0.71
C ASP A 73 -7.53 -1.51 0.54
N TYR A 74 -6.51 -0.83 1.09
CA TYR A 74 -5.85 -1.22 2.33
C TYR A 74 -6.85 -1.30 3.49
N LYS A 75 -7.68 -0.27 3.69
CA LYS A 75 -8.71 -0.25 4.73
C LYS A 75 -9.68 -1.43 4.59
N SER A 76 -10.14 -1.70 3.37
CA SER A 76 -11.04 -2.82 3.08
C SER A 76 -10.41 -4.17 3.46
N ILE A 77 -9.15 -4.42 3.05
CA ILE A 77 -8.46 -5.66 3.38
C ILE A 77 -8.17 -5.78 4.87
N HIS A 78 -7.78 -4.69 5.51
CA HIS A 78 -7.56 -4.69 6.96
C HIS A 78 -8.84 -5.09 7.70
N GLY A 79 -10.00 -4.56 7.31
CA GLY A 79 -11.29 -4.98 7.86
C GLY A 79 -11.59 -6.47 7.63
N LYS A 80 -11.36 -6.98 6.41
CA LYS A 80 -11.52 -8.42 6.11
C LYS A 80 -10.63 -9.30 6.99
N LEU A 81 -9.38 -8.89 7.22
CA LEU A 81 -8.43 -9.63 8.05
C LEU A 81 -8.85 -9.64 9.54
N GLN A 82 -9.38 -8.53 10.05
CA GLN A 82 -9.92 -8.48 11.42
C GLN A 82 -11.10 -9.43 11.60
N LEU A 83 -12.02 -9.48 10.62
CA LEU A 83 -13.14 -10.42 10.63
C LEU A 83 -12.65 -11.87 10.65
N ILE A 84 -11.69 -12.21 9.78
CA ILE A 84 -11.04 -13.52 9.73
C ILE A 84 -10.42 -13.90 11.08
N GLN A 85 -9.74 -12.97 11.74
CA GLN A 85 -9.13 -13.21 13.05
C GLN A 85 -10.19 -13.48 14.13
N SER A 86 -11.30 -12.74 14.10
CA SER A 86 -12.45 -12.98 14.98
C SER A 86 -13.10 -14.35 14.74
N ASP A 87 -13.30 -14.72 13.48
CA ASP A 87 -13.87 -16.01 13.08
C ASP A 87 -12.97 -17.18 13.50
N LEU A 88 -11.66 -17.03 13.35
CA LEU A 88 -10.68 -18.00 13.82
C LEU A 88 -10.75 -18.17 15.34
N LYS A 89 -10.82 -17.07 16.10
CA LYS A 89 -10.94 -17.11 17.57
C LYS A 89 -12.23 -17.81 18.01
N THR A 90 -13.34 -17.53 17.34
CA THR A 90 -14.62 -18.20 17.58
C THR A 90 -14.54 -19.69 17.24
N SER A 91 -13.92 -20.03 16.11
CA SER A 91 -13.68 -21.40 15.69
C SER A 91 -12.82 -22.16 16.70
N PHE A 92 -11.78 -21.56 17.27
CA PHE A 92 -10.95 -22.19 18.30
C PHE A 92 -11.77 -22.59 19.53
N LYS A 93 -12.68 -21.72 20.01
CA LYS A 93 -13.58 -22.01 21.14
C LYS A 93 -14.53 -23.18 20.86
N LEU A 94 -14.98 -23.32 19.61
CA LEU A 94 -15.90 -24.38 19.21
C LEU A 94 -15.16 -25.71 19.00
N ILE A 95 -13.96 -25.65 18.42
CA ILE A 95 -13.22 -26.84 17.96
C ILE A 95 -12.41 -27.49 19.09
N PHE A 96 -11.81 -26.72 20.01
CA PHE A 96 -10.82 -27.26 20.95
C PHE A 96 -11.30 -27.33 22.41
N LYS A 97 -10.78 -28.32 23.15
CA LYS A 97 -10.99 -28.42 24.61
C LYS A 97 -10.25 -27.31 25.38
N LYS A 98 -9.10 -26.87 24.87
CA LYS A 98 -8.27 -25.79 25.43
C LYS A 98 -8.01 -24.72 24.36
N PRO A 99 -8.95 -23.78 24.11
CA PRO A 99 -8.86 -22.84 22.99
C PRO A 99 -7.65 -21.91 23.09
N LYS A 100 -7.35 -21.35 24.28
CA LYS A 100 -6.19 -20.45 24.47
C LYS A 100 -4.86 -21.11 24.07
N LYS A 101 -4.64 -22.38 24.42
CA LYS A 101 -3.43 -23.12 24.02
C LYS A 101 -3.35 -23.37 22.50
N ALA A 102 -4.48 -23.55 21.85
CA ALA A 102 -4.55 -23.69 20.39
C ALA A 102 -4.32 -22.33 19.70
N GLU A 103 -4.85 -21.25 20.26
CA GLU A 103 -4.59 -19.87 19.84
C GLU A 103 -3.10 -19.53 19.97
N GLU A 104 -2.46 -19.81 21.11
CA GLU A 104 -1.03 -19.55 21.34
C GLU A 104 -0.13 -20.28 20.33
N LYS A 105 -0.45 -21.54 20.00
CA LYS A 105 0.24 -22.29 18.93
C LYS A 105 0.06 -21.67 17.54
N CYS A 106 -1.02 -20.92 17.35
CA CYS A 106 -1.27 -20.15 16.14
C CYS A 106 -0.54 -18.79 16.20
N VAL A 107 -0.48 -18.14 17.36
CA VAL A 107 0.16 -16.83 17.58
C VAL A 107 1.64 -16.84 17.22
N GLN A 108 2.37 -17.97 17.36
CA GLN A 108 3.74 -18.09 16.83
C GLN A 108 3.87 -17.81 15.30
N SER A 109 2.75 -17.63 14.60
CA SER A 109 2.65 -17.28 13.19
C SER A 109 2.21 -15.82 13.00
N GLU A 110 2.81 -14.85 13.71
CA GLU A 110 2.38 -13.43 13.83
C GLU A 110 2.28 -12.60 12.53
N ASN A 111 2.51 -13.18 11.35
CA ASN A 111 2.32 -12.50 10.07
C ASN A 111 1.08 -13.02 9.33
N ILE A 112 0.57 -12.26 8.37
CA ILE A 112 -0.62 -12.65 7.58
C ILE A 112 -0.44 -14.02 6.88
N LYS A 113 0.79 -14.38 6.53
CA LYS A 113 1.16 -15.73 6.04
C LYS A 113 0.84 -16.84 7.06
N GLY A 114 1.00 -16.54 8.34
CA GLY A 114 0.68 -17.42 9.44
C GLY A 114 -0.81 -17.65 9.64
N LEU A 115 -1.64 -16.60 9.52
CA LEU A 115 -3.11 -16.72 9.56
C LEU A 115 -3.64 -17.67 8.48
N ILE A 116 -3.10 -17.61 7.26
CA ILE A 116 -3.48 -18.53 6.17
C ILE A 116 -3.03 -19.95 6.48
N LYS A 117 -1.78 -20.13 6.92
CA LYS A 117 -1.26 -21.45 7.28
C LYS A 117 -2.10 -22.07 8.40
N THR A 118 -2.51 -21.27 9.38
CA THR A 118 -3.45 -21.69 10.42
C THR A 118 -4.79 -22.07 9.84
N GLY A 119 -5.37 -21.23 8.98
CA GLY A 119 -6.63 -21.51 8.31
C GLY A 119 -6.61 -22.87 7.57
N TRP A 120 -5.56 -23.09 6.78
CA TRP A 120 -5.35 -24.36 6.07
C TRP A 120 -5.17 -25.54 7.01
N THR A 121 -4.32 -25.39 8.02
CA THR A 121 -3.98 -26.47 8.95
C THR A 121 -5.18 -26.84 9.82
N LEU A 122 -5.99 -25.85 10.23
CA LEU A 122 -7.19 -26.08 11.03
C LEU A 122 -8.28 -26.76 10.19
N ARG A 123 -8.41 -26.42 8.90
CA ARG A 123 -9.33 -27.12 7.97
C ARG A 123 -8.93 -28.58 7.73
N ASN A 124 -7.65 -28.85 7.51
CA ASN A 124 -7.20 -30.17 7.05
C ASN A 124 -6.73 -31.09 8.19
N ARG A 125 -6.14 -30.53 9.25
CA ARG A 125 -5.52 -31.25 10.37
C ARG A 125 -5.77 -30.51 11.69
N PRO A 126 -7.04 -30.33 12.12
CA PRO A 126 -7.37 -29.53 13.31
C PRO A 126 -6.69 -30.06 14.57
N SER A 127 -6.44 -31.37 14.69
CA SER A 127 -5.77 -31.99 15.84
C SER A 127 -4.32 -31.54 16.07
N SER A 128 -3.67 -30.95 15.06
CA SER A 128 -2.29 -30.43 15.18
C SER A 128 -2.17 -29.29 16.20
N PHE A 129 -3.22 -28.50 16.38
CA PHE A 129 -3.26 -27.41 17.36
C PHE A 129 -3.68 -27.88 18.76
N GLY A 130 -4.20 -29.10 18.90
CA GLY A 130 -4.54 -29.70 20.19
C GLY A 130 -5.74 -30.63 20.16
N SER A 131 -6.17 -31.07 21.34
CA SER A 131 -7.30 -31.98 21.49
C SER A 131 -8.62 -31.29 21.12
N LEU A 132 -9.31 -31.83 20.10
CA LEU A 132 -10.64 -31.34 19.75
C LEU A 132 -11.65 -31.63 20.85
N ARG A 133 -12.69 -30.81 20.93
CA ARG A 133 -13.80 -30.95 21.87
C ARG A 133 -14.56 -32.27 21.61
N GLY A 134 -15.09 -32.88 22.67
CA GLY A 134 -15.75 -34.17 22.60
C GLY A 134 -14.81 -35.37 22.65
N ILE A 135 -15.38 -36.57 22.61
CA ILE A 135 -14.69 -37.85 22.85
C ILE A 135 -14.93 -38.77 21.64
N THR A 136 -13.95 -39.59 21.31
CA THR A 136 -14.10 -40.72 20.40
C THR A 136 -13.88 -41.99 21.22
N ILE A 137 -14.90 -42.84 21.29
CA ILE A 137 -14.86 -44.12 22.00
C ILE A 137 -14.58 -45.21 20.96
N LEU A 138 -13.59 -46.05 21.23
CA LEU A 138 -13.19 -47.21 20.40
C LEU A 138 -12.90 -46.86 18.93
N GLY A 139 -12.53 -45.62 18.60
CA GLY A 139 -12.21 -45.21 17.22
C GLY A 139 -13.41 -44.94 16.31
N PHE A 140 -14.60 -45.49 16.62
CA PHE A 140 -15.77 -45.41 15.73
C PHE A 140 -16.91 -44.54 16.27
N ILE A 141 -17.08 -44.46 17.60
CA ILE A 141 -18.18 -43.73 18.23
C ILE A 141 -17.71 -42.33 18.61
N THR A 142 -18.00 -41.35 17.75
CA THR A 142 -17.71 -39.92 18.02
C THR A 142 -18.89 -39.24 18.68
N SER A 143 -18.65 -38.53 19.78
CA SER A 143 -19.69 -37.73 20.44
C SER A 143 -20.21 -36.59 19.53
N PRO A 144 -21.45 -36.10 19.74
CA PRO A 144 -22.00 -34.98 18.96
C PRO A 144 -21.11 -33.73 18.97
N ALA A 145 -20.50 -33.43 20.13
CA ALA A 145 -19.53 -32.34 20.27
C ALA A 145 -18.29 -32.54 19.39
N ARG A 146 -17.81 -33.79 19.25
CA ARG A 146 -16.69 -34.14 18.38
C ARG A 146 -17.04 -34.03 16.90
N LYS A 147 -18.26 -34.42 16.51
CA LYS A 147 -18.77 -34.25 15.14
C LYS A 147 -18.88 -32.76 14.78
N ARG A 148 -19.48 -31.95 15.65
CA ARG A 148 -19.58 -30.48 15.47
C ARG A 148 -18.21 -29.83 15.37
N ALA A 149 -17.27 -30.17 16.25
CA ALA A 149 -15.90 -29.64 16.19
C ALA A 149 -15.21 -29.94 14.84
N LYS A 150 -15.36 -31.16 14.30
CA LYS A 150 -14.83 -31.50 12.98
C LYS A 150 -15.54 -30.73 11.86
N GLN A 151 -16.88 -30.66 11.89
CA GLN A 151 -17.66 -29.93 10.90
C GLN A 151 -17.29 -28.45 10.86
N THR A 152 -17.20 -27.79 12.02
CA THR A 152 -16.77 -26.39 12.12
C THR A 152 -15.35 -26.18 11.58
N ALA A 153 -14.43 -27.10 11.85
CA ALA A 153 -13.08 -27.04 11.30
C ALA A 153 -13.08 -27.14 9.76
N PHE A 154 -13.83 -28.09 9.20
CA PHE A 154 -13.91 -28.29 7.74
C PHE A 154 -14.68 -27.18 7.01
N ALA A 155 -15.66 -26.57 7.68
CA ALA A 155 -16.47 -25.49 7.15
C ALA A 155 -15.77 -24.11 7.18
N MET A 156 -14.56 -24.01 7.75
CA MET A 156 -13.84 -22.75 7.70
C MET A 156 -13.56 -22.30 6.27
N ASN A 157 -13.86 -21.04 6.00
CA ASN A 157 -13.69 -20.44 4.69
C ASN A 157 -12.22 -20.06 4.41
N TYR A 158 -11.38 -21.08 4.25
CA TYR A 158 -9.97 -20.92 3.92
C TYR A 158 -9.74 -20.15 2.61
N GLU A 159 -10.62 -20.36 1.61
CA GLU A 159 -10.47 -19.69 0.31
C GLU A 159 -10.65 -18.17 0.42
N GLN A 160 -11.61 -17.72 1.24
CA GLN A 160 -11.76 -16.29 1.52
C GLN A 160 -10.53 -15.71 2.23
N MET A 161 -9.96 -16.44 3.20
CA MET A 161 -8.73 -16.01 3.88
C MET A 161 -7.56 -15.88 2.91
N LYS A 162 -7.36 -16.88 2.04
CA LYS A 162 -6.33 -16.90 1.00
C LYS A 162 -6.53 -15.75 0.00
N LYS A 163 -7.77 -15.51 -0.43
CA LYS A 163 -8.12 -14.42 -1.35
C LYS A 163 -7.79 -13.05 -0.74
N SER A 164 -8.24 -12.76 0.49
CA SER A 164 -7.95 -11.49 1.17
C SER A 164 -6.46 -11.24 1.37
N PHE A 165 -5.67 -12.29 1.62
CA PHE A 165 -4.22 -12.14 1.67
C PHE A 165 -3.59 -11.82 0.31
N ASN A 166 -3.99 -12.53 -0.74
CA ASN A 166 -3.46 -12.30 -2.08
C ASN A 166 -3.80 -10.89 -2.57
N GLU A 167 -5.00 -10.39 -2.27
CA GLU A 167 -5.39 -9.00 -2.49
C GLU A 167 -4.43 -8.05 -1.75
N GLY A 168 -4.10 -8.34 -0.47
CA GLY A 168 -3.20 -7.52 0.33
C GLY A 168 -1.76 -7.50 -0.21
N LYS A 169 -1.24 -8.66 -0.64
CA LYS A 169 0.07 -8.75 -1.30
C LYS A 169 0.10 -7.95 -2.60
N ARG A 170 -0.98 -7.98 -3.38
CA ARG A 170 -1.10 -7.21 -4.62
C ARG A 170 -1.02 -5.71 -4.35
N ILE A 171 -1.76 -5.20 -3.36
CA ILE A 171 -1.71 -3.78 -2.95
C ILE A 171 -0.31 -3.38 -2.53
N ALA A 172 0.34 -4.18 -1.66
CA ALA A 172 1.69 -3.88 -1.19
C ALA A 172 2.71 -3.84 -2.35
N SER A 173 2.58 -4.76 -3.31
CA SER A 173 3.40 -4.73 -4.53
C SER A 173 3.14 -3.47 -5.36
N TRP A 174 1.87 -3.10 -5.53
CA TRP A 174 1.47 -1.92 -6.31
C TRP A 174 1.98 -0.62 -5.67
N LEU A 175 1.88 -0.48 -4.35
CA LEU A 175 2.49 0.60 -3.59
C LEU A 175 4.01 0.65 -3.81
N GLY A 176 4.67 -0.52 -3.77
CA GLY A 176 6.10 -0.62 -4.06
C GLY A 176 6.47 -0.17 -5.47
N HIS A 177 5.62 -0.42 -6.47
CA HIS A 177 5.85 0.06 -7.84
C HIS A 177 5.64 1.57 -7.96
N ILE A 178 4.62 2.13 -7.31
CA ILE A 178 4.37 3.57 -7.31
C ILE A 178 5.54 4.31 -6.64
N LEU A 179 6.02 3.83 -5.49
CA LEU A 179 7.13 4.46 -4.76
C LEU A 179 8.49 4.34 -5.48
N LYS A 180 8.67 3.36 -6.37
CA LYS A 180 9.91 3.18 -7.16
C LYS A 180 9.88 3.87 -8.53
N GLY A 181 8.69 4.26 -8.98
CA GLY A 181 8.46 4.94 -10.27
C GLY A 181 8.32 6.46 -10.15
N VAL A 182 8.49 7.01 -8.95
CA VAL A 182 8.69 8.43 -8.64
C VAL A 182 10.16 8.66 -8.36
#